data_AF-A0A7X8LCG0-F1
#
_entry.id   AF-A0A7X8LCG0-F1
#
_cell.length_a   1.000
_cell.length_b   1.000
_cell.length_c   1.000
_cell.angle_alpha   90.00
_cell.angle_beta   90.00
_cell.angle_gamma   90.00
#
_symmetry.space_group_name_H-M   'P 1'
#
loop_
_entity.id
_entity.type
_entity.pdbx_description
1 polymer ?
#
loop_
_entity_poly.entity_id
_entity_poly.type
_entity_poly.pdbx_seq_one_letter_code
_entity_poly.pdbx_strand_id
1 'polypeptide(L)'
;MINIKKIITISLATCMSLSPILVKAEEEIDKIITPIESSINLPVEEIIEMEYIQFKGEIEKADDENGPLSIVVKNDNTEGLDAMKAYIDNAIILSDKTMEFVDGHELKEGMVVTIFYHKETIMLESYPPMLGVDVVIINDNEEYQGLMVSKFDEDLLNAEGDMVIRPSDETVIVDKEGNKLSVEDLPNRDLIAFFDIVRTSYPGQTSPKKIVVMPEREDQVIEEAIVNEFILKSEFIKEIMGIQMIPLRLVGESLGYEVSWKQETKTAELVRGPQWTAVTIGQDNYNFARMLIKLGAAPQLIDSRTYVPATFIEEVLKAEVEVIAEGLKIIY
;
A
#
# COMPACT_ATOMS: atom_id res chain seq x y z
N MET A 1 -24.19 -68.89 -71.08
CA MET A 1 -25.65 -68.84 -71.33
C MET A 1 -26.36 -68.66 -70.00
N ILE A 2 -27.05 -67.52 -69.86
CA ILE A 2 -28.32 -67.33 -69.12
C ILE A 2 -28.33 -67.52 -67.58
N ASN A 3 -28.49 -66.36 -66.91
CA ASN A 3 -29.37 -66.02 -65.78
C ASN A 3 -29.48 -66.96 -64.56
N ILE A 4 -29.45 -66.37 -63.36
CA ILE A 4 -30.67 -65.97 -62.65
C ILE A 4 -30.34 -65.08 -61.43
N LYS A 5 -31.26 -64.14 -61.23
CA LYS A 5 -31.37 -63.13 -60.20
C LYS A 5 -31.98 -63.68 -58.88
N LYS A 6 -31.71 -62.94 -57.80
CA LYS A 6 -32.62 -62.57 -56.69
C LYS A 6 -33.02 -63.61 -55.64
N ILE A 7 -32.64 -63.31 -54.40
CA ILE A 7 -33.45 -63.54 -53.21
C ILE A 7 -33.50 -62.23 -52.38
N ILE A 8 -34.75 -61.78 -52.23
CA ILE A 8 -35.37 -61.05 -51.11
C ILE A 8 -34.98 -59.59 -50.87
N THR A 9 -35.84 -58.77 -51.49
CA THR A 9 -36.37 -57.49 -51.04
C THR A 9 -37.16 -57.68 -49.73
N ILE A 10 -36.89 -56.86 -48.70
CA ILE A 10 -37.96 -56.39 -47.82
C ILE A 10 -38.12 -54.89 -48.07
N SER A 11 -39.32 -54.59 -48.53
CA SER A 11 -39.85 -53.30 -48.87
C SER A 11 -40.53 -52.70 -47.64
N LEU A 12 -40.18 -51.47 -47.31
CA LEU A 12 -41.11 -50.46 -46.77
C LEU A 12 -40.59 -49.12 -47.32
N ALA A 13 -41.11 -48.65 -48.46
CA ALA A 13 -42.23 -47.72 -48.55
C ALA A 13 -41.98 -46.49 -47.66
N THR A 14 -41.79 -45.26 -48.17
CA THR A 14 -42.74 -44.57 -49.03
C THR A 14 -42.14 -43.31 -49.66
N CYS A 15 -42.30 -43.22 -50.99
CA CYS A 15 -42.60 -42.09 -51.87
C CYS A 15 -42.03 -40.67 -51.68
N MET A 16 -41.47 -40.19 -52.81
CA MET A 16 -41.81 -38.96 -53.55
C MET A 16 -41.62 -37.62 -52.81
N SER A 17 -41.05 -36.56 -53.36
CA SER A 17 -40.52 -36.23 -54.67
C SER A 17 -40.13 -34.75 -54.61
N LEU A 18 -39.16 -34.34 -55.41
CA LEU A 18 -39.03 -32.99 -55.97
C LEU A 18 -38.67 -31.85 -55.00
N SER A 19 -37.41 -31.40 -55.15
CA SER A 19 -37.02 -29.99 -55.28
C SER A 19 -38.10 -29.09 -55.93
N PRO A 20 -38.15 -27.76 -55.72
CA PRO A 20 -37.06 -26.87 -55.35
C PRO A 20 -37.41 -25.86 -54.23
N ILE A 21 -36.38 -25.11 -53.87
CA ILE A 21 -36.38 -23.92 -53.01
C ILE A 21 -37.48 -22.94 -53.44
N LEU A 22 -38.32 -22.55 -52.49
CA LEU A 22 -39.03 -21.28 -52.52
C LEU A 22 -38.58 -20.49 -51.29
N VAL A 23 -37.68 -19.54 -51.51
CA VAL A 23 -37.38 -18.49 -50.53
C VAL A 23 -38.66 -17.69 -50.37
N LYS A 24 -39.31 -17.85 -49.21
CA LYS A 24 -40.37 -16.97 -48.75
C LYS A 24 -39.77 -16.14 -47.62
N ALA A 25 -39.71 -14.82 -47.85
CA ALA A 25 -39.38 -13.88 -46.80
C ALA A 25 -40.45 -14.01 -45.71
N GLU A 26 -40.06 -14.53 -44.55
CA GLU A 26 -40.88 -14.53 -43.34
C GLU A 26 -40.74 -13.15 -42.70
N GLU A 27 -41.88 -12.59 -42.33
CA GLU A 27 -42.08 -11.24 -41.81
C GLU A 27 -41.18 -10.93 -40.61
N GLU A 28 -40.70 -9.68 -40.59
CA GLU A 28 -40.01 -9.05 -39.48
C GLU A 28 -40.93 -9.10 -38.25
N ILE A 29 -40.66 -10.06 -37.35
CA ILE A 29 -41.25 -10.06 -36.02
C ILE A 29 -40.70 -8.81 -35.34
N ASP A 30 -41.57 -7.82 -35.11
CA ASP A 30 -41.30 -6.70 -34.23
C ASP A 30 -40.71 -7.27 -32.94
N LYS A 31 -39.38 -7.17 -32.80
CA LYS A 31 -38.71 -7.45 -31.55
C LYS A 31 -39.25 -6.41 -30.59
N ILE A 32 -40.09 -6.84 -29.66
CA ILE A 32 -40.40 -6.04 -28.48
C ILE A 32 -39.06 -5.84 -27.77
N ILE A 33 -38.44 -4.68 -28.03
CA ILE A 33 -37.29 -4.21 -27.29
C ILE A 33 -37.84 -3.85 -25.92
N THR A 34 -37.72 -4.78 -24.97
CA THR A 34 -37.81 -4.43 -23.56
C THR A 34 -36.55 -3.64 -23.23
N PRO A 35 -36.66 -2.42 -22.68
CA PRO A 35 -35.49 -1.71 -22.16
C PRO A 35 -34.78 -2.62 -21.15
N ILE A 36 -33.44 -2.63 -21.19
CA ILE A 36 -32.65 -3.20 -20.09
C ILE A 36 -32.88 -2.28 -18.88
N GLU A 37 -33.91 -2.58 -18.09
CA GLU A 37 -34.15 -2.01 -16.76
C GLU A 37 -33.83 -3.05 -15.68
N SER A 38 -32.67 -3.66 -15.81
CA SER A 38 -32.04 -4.34 -14.68
C SER A 38 -30.58 -3.96 -14.69
N SER A 39 -30.15 -3.22 -13.68
CA SER A 39 -28.73 -3.09 -13.35
C SER A 39 -28.16 -4.50 -13.31
N ILE A 40 -27.15 -4.77 -14.14
CA ILE A 40 -26.30 -5.93 -13.94
C ILE A 40 -25.53 -5.60 -12.66
N ASN A 41 -26.07 -6.03 -11.52
CA ASN A 41 -25.27 -6.13 -10.30
C ASN A 41 -24.36 -7.34 -10.57
N LEU A 42 -23.21 -7.08 -11.19
CA LEU A 42 -22.08 -7.97 -11.04
C LEU A 42 -21.94 -8.17 -9.53
N PRO A 43 -21.92 -9.42 -9.00
CA PRO A 43 -21.42 -9.59 -7.66
C PRO A 43 -20.04 -8.94 -7.68
N VAL A 44 -19.90 -7.81 -6.99
CA VAL A 44 -18.58 -7.33 -6.61
C VAL A 44 -18.08 -8.48 -5.73
N GLU A 45 -17.20 -9.33 -6.27
CA GLU A 45 -16.34 -10.12 -5.42
C GLU A 45 -15.67 -9.08 -4.53
N GLU A 46 -16.03 -9.11 -3.25
CA GLU A 46 -15.39 -8.31 -2.24
C GLU A 46 -13.91 -8.72 -2.30
N ILE A 47 -13.09 -7.84 -2.88
CA ILE A 47 -11.65 -8.07 -2.98
C ILE A 47 -11.18 -8.05 -1.53
N ILE A 48 -10.91 -9.22 -0.96
CA ILE A 48 -10.29 -9.34 0.35
C ILE A 48 -8.90 -8.71 0.21
N GLU A 49 -8.79 -7.47 0.66
CA GLU A 49 -7.55 -6.74 0.65
C GLU A 49 -6.74 -7.20 1.86
N MET A 50 -5.72 -8.01 1.60
CA MET A 50 -4.79 -8.48 2.64
C MET A 50 -4.14 -7.26 3.28
N GLU A 51 -4.11 -7.23 4.61
CA GLU A 51 -3.50 -6.12 5.33
C GLU A 51 -1.98 -6.15 5.20
N TYR A 52 -1.41 -7.35 5.16
CA TYR A 52 0.00 -7.59 4.87
C TYR A 52 0.17 -8.27 3.52
N ILE A 53 0.98 -7.66 2.67
CA ILE A 53 1.36 -8.22 1.38
C ILE A 53 2.58 -9.11 1.58
N GLN A 54 2.52 -10.32 1.05
CA GLN A 54 3.58 -11.31 1.11
C GLN A 54 4.43 -11.29 -0.16
N PHE A 55 5.76 -11.26 -0.01
CA PHE A 55 6.71 -11.45 -1.09
C PHE A 55 7.73 -12.53 -0.72
N LYS A 56 7.66 -13.69 -1.38
CA LYS A 56 8.61 -14.79 -1.18
C LYS A 56 9.67 -14.78 -2.28
N GLY A 57 10.93 -15.03 -1.92
CA GLY A 57 12.03 -15.16 -2.86
C GLY A 57 13.36 -15.55 -2.21
N GLU A 58 14.43 -15.55 -3.00
CA GLU A 58 15.80 -15.80 -2.58
C GLU A 58 16.58 -14.49 -2.47
N ILE A 59 17.43 -14.37 -1.45
CA ILE A 59 18.32 -13.22 -1.28
C ILE A 59 19.41 -13.27 -2.34
N GLU A 60 19.40 -12.31 -3.26
CA GLU A 60 20.46 -12.11 -4.26
C GLU A 60 21.64 -11.33 -3.66
N LYS A 61 21.37 -10.36 -2.78
CA LYS A 61 22.39 -9.52 -2.15
C LYS A 61 21.95 -9.11 -0.76
N ALA A 62 22.87 -9.15 0.21
CA ALA A 62 22.75 -8.45 1.49
C ALA A 62 23.76 -7.30 1.51
N ASP A 63 23.33 -6.10 1.90
CA ASP A 63 24.14 -4.88 1.88
C ASP A 63 24.14 -4.20 3.26
N ASP A 64 25.33 -4.07 3.86
CA ASP A 64 25.59 -3.40 5.13
C ASP A 64 26.58 -2.23 4.98
N GLU A 65 27.03 -1.90 3.76
CA GLU A 65 28.10 -0.90 3.57
C GLU A 65 27.55 0.53 3.47
N ASN A 66 27.71 1.30 4.55
CA ASN A 66 27.46 2.75 4.66
C ASN A 66 25.99 3.22 4.53
N GLY A 67 25.01 2.36 4.77
CA GLY A 67 23.59 2.69 4.71
C GLY A 67 22.72 1.83 5.64
N PRO A 68 21.38 2.05 5.63
CA PRO A 68 20.42 1.17 6.30
C PRO A 68 20.55 -0.28 5.81
N LEU A 69 20.50 -1.23 6.74
CA LEU A 69 20.65 -2.66 6.45
C LEU A 69 19.56 -3.07 5.46
N SER A 70 19.97 -3.69 4.35
CA SER A 70 19.04 -4.06 3.29
C SER A 70 19.38 -5.37 2.61
N ILE A 71 18.33 -6.01 2.07
CA ILE A 71 18.44 -7.23 1.26
C ILE A 71 17.74 -7.00 -0.08
N VAL A 72 18.31 -7.55 -1.15
CA VAL A 72 17.66 -7.65 -2.46
C VAL A 72 17.14 -9.07 -2.59
N VAL A 73 15.83 -9.22 -2.73
CA VAL A 73 15.14 -10.52 -2.82
C VAL A 73 14.52 -10.66 -4.20
N LYS A 74 14.71 -11.82 -4.83
CA LYS A 74 14.18 -12.14 -6.15
C LYS A 74 13.37 -13.42 -6.16
N ASN A 75 12.41 -13.51 -7.06
CA ASN A 75 11.70 -14.74 -7.35
C ASN A 75 11.59 -14.96 -8.88
N ASP A 76 11.02 -16.10 -9.27
CA ASP A 76 10.92 -16.51 -10.68
C ASP A 76 9.61 -16.06 -11.35
N ASN A 77 8.89 -15.09 -10.76
CA ASN A 77 7.62 -14.62 -11.33
C ASN A 77 7.85 -13.95 -12.69
N THR A 78 7.06 -14.33 -13.69
CA THR A 78 7.09 -13.72 -15.03
C THR A 78 6.09 -12.57 -15.19
N GLU A 79 5.13 -12.47 -14.27
CA GLU A 79 4.11 -11.43 -14.19
C GLU A 79 4.04 -10.92 -12.75
N GLY A 80 3.90 -9.60 -12.57
CA GLY A 80 3.89 -8.97 -11.25
C GLY A 80 5.28 -8.61 -10.74
N LEU A 81 5.43 -8.50 -9.41
CA LEU A 81 6.69 -8.15 -8.77
C LEU A 81 7.60 -9.39 -8.66
N ASP A 82 8.79 -9.28 -9.22
CA ASP A 82 9.80 -10.35 -9.29
C ASP A 82 11.07 -10.05 -8.47
N ALA A 83 11.26 -8.80 -8.06
CA ALA A 83 12.38 -8.36 -7.24
C ALA A 83 11.98 -7.23 -6.30
N MET A 84 12.56 -7.19 -5.09
CA MET A 84 12.43 -6.04 -4.18
C MET A 84 13.74 -5.78 -3.45
N LYS A 85 14.02 -4.50 -3.13
CA LYS A 85 15.04 -4.14 -2.15
C LYS A 85 14.34 -3.76 -0.84
N ALA A 86 14.47 -4.61 0.17
CA ALA A 86 13.88 -4.41 1.48
C ALA A 86 14.89 -3.80 2.45
N TYR A 87 14.53 -2.69 3.09
CA TYR A 87 15.24 -2.15 4.25
C TYR A 87 14.74 -2.85 5.51
N ILE A 88 15.65 -3.45 6.28
CA ILE A 88 15.32 -4.39 7.34
C ILE A 88 15.79 -3.95 8.73
N ASP A 89 16.28 -2.72 8.90
CA ASP A 89 16.78 -2.22 10.20
C ASP A 89 15.75 -2.33 11.34
N ASN A 90 14.47 -2.15 11.01
CA ASN A 90 13.36 -2.19 11.97
C ASN A 90 12.46 -3.42 11.79
N ALA A 91 12.82 -4.33 10.88
CA ALA A 91 12.00 -5.51 10.60
C ALA A 91 12.11 -6.53 11.73
N ILE A 92 11.02 -7.23 12.02
CA ILE A 92 11.05 -8.44 12.85
C ILE A 92 11.54 -9.59 11.98
N ILE A 93 12.65 -10.21 12.37
CA ILE A 93 13.28 -11.27 11.59
C ILE A 93 13.20 -12.57 12.38
N LEU A 94 12.57 -13.59 11.81
CA LEU A 94 12.28 -14.87 12.47
C LEU A 94 12.63 -16.05 11.56
N SER A 95 13.05 -17.18 12.13
CA SER A 95 13.16 -18.46 11.42
C SER A 95 11.84 -19.23 11.48
N ASP A 96 11.36 -19.78 10.35
CA ASP A 96 10.15 -20.63 10.35
C ASP A 96 10.40 -22.03 10.91
N LYS A 97 11.66 -22.45 11.04
CA LYS A 97 12.04 -23.70 11.69
C LYS A 97 12.00 -23.60 13.21
N THR A 98 12.57 -22.53 13.75
CA THR A 98 12.77 -22.38 15.20
C THR A 98 11.75 -21.45 15.84
N MET A 99 11.09 -20.60 15.05
CA MET A 99 10.22 -19.50 15.48
C MET A 99 10.96 -18.45 16.33
N GLU A 100 12.30 -18.49 16.36
CA GLU A 100 13.13 -17.58 17.15
C GLU A 100 13.60 -16.38 16.32
N PHE A 101 13.87 -15.28 17.03
CA PHE A 101 14.40 -14.06 16.45
C PHE A 101 15.82 -14.30 15.91
N VAL A 102 16.10 -13.73 14.74
CA VAL A 102 17.40 -13.81 14.08
C VAL A 102 17.92 -12.40 13.85
N ASP A 103 19.22 -12.19 14.06
CA ASP A 103 19.85 -10.90 13.80
C ASP A 103 19.88 -10.63 12.29
N GLY A 104 19.54 -9.40 11.89
CA GLY A 104 19.51 -8.98 10.48
C GLY A 104 20.84 -9.19 9.74
N HIS A 105 21.96 -9.10 10.45
CA HIS A 105 23.30 -9.31 9.90
C HIS A 105 23.60 -10.79 9.59
N GLU A 106 22.75 -11.72 10.02
CA GLU A 106 22.88 -13.15 9.70
C GLU A 106 22.29 -13.51 8.33
N LEU A 107 21.45 -12.65 7.73
CA LEU A 107 20.90 -12.87 6.39
C LEU A 107 21.99 -12.79 5.32
N LYS A 108 22.02 -13.80 4.44
CA LYS A 108 23.07 -13.96 3.41
C LYS A 108 22.46 -14.32 2.07
N GLU A 109 23.24 -14.07 1.04
CA GLU A 109 22.95 -14.52 -0.33
C GLU A 109 22.63 -16.02 -0.35
N GLY A 110 21.60 -16.39 -1.10
CA GLY A 110 21.10 -17.75 -1.24
C GLY A 110 20.06 -18.20 -0.19
N MET A 111 19.79 -17.40 0.84
CA MET A 111 18.71 -17.72 1.78
C MET A 111 17.33 -17.46 1.14
N VAL A 112 16.40 -18.39 1.33
CA VAL A 112 14.99 -18.20 0.95
C VAL A 112 14.28 -17.48 2.08
N VAL A 113 13.61 -16.39 1.76
CA VAL A 113 12.86 -15.57 2.72
C VAL A 113 11.46 -15.27 2.22
N THR A 114 10.58 -15.03 3.18
CA THR A 114 9.26 -14.44 2.95
C THR A 114 9.20 -13.10 3.66
N ILE A 115 8.99 -12.04 2.90
CA ILE A 115 8.86 -10.66 3.38
C ILE A 115 7.36 -10.34 3.52
N PHE A 116 7.00 -9.68 4.63
CA PHE A 116 5.69 -9.08 4.81
C PHE A 116 5.83 -7.57 5.01
N TYR A 117 4.99 -6.81 4.32
CA TYR A 117 4.87 -5.38 4.47
C TYR A 117 3.40 -4.97 4.43
N HIS A 118 3.03 -3.94 5.19
CA HIS A 118 1.68 -3.40 5.18
C HIS A 118 1.24 -2.95 3.79
N LYS A 119 -0.05 -3.06 3.49
CA LYS A 119 -0.64 -2.53 2.25
C LYS A 119 -0.44 -1.01 2.09
N GLU A 120 -0.29 -0.28 3.18
CA GLU A 120 -0.05 1.18 3.18
C GLU A 120 1.43 1.56 3.14
N THR A 121 2.34 0.57 3.07
CA THR A 121 3.78 0.84 3.00
C THR A 121 4.12 1.61 1.72
N ILE A 122 4.77 2.77 1.90
CA ILE A 122 5.21 3.60 0.78
C ILE A 122 6.34 2.88 0.02
N MET A 123 6.13 2.62 -1.26
CA MET A 123 7.11 2.05 -2.18
C MET A 123 7.74 3.14 -3.05
N LEU A 124 9.07 3.15 -3.15
CA LEU A 124 9.75 4.02 -4.12
C LEU A 124 9.61 3.45 -5.54
N GLU A 125 9.26 4.30 -6.50
CA GLU A 125 9.12 3.97 -7.94
C GLU A 125 10.48 3.73 -8.64
N SER A 126 11.33 2.89 -8.06
CA SER A 126 12.54 2.36 -8.68
C SER A 126 12.35 0.88 -9.03
N TYR A 127 13.26 0.32 -9.83
CA TYR A 127 13.31 -1.12 -10.06
C TYR A 127 14.69 -1.69 -9.63
N PRO A 128 14.73 -2.65 -8.68
CA PRO A 128 13.59 -3.13 -7.90
C PRO A 128 12.99 -2.01 -7.02
N PRO A 129 11.69 -2.08 -6.66
CA PRO A 129 11.10 -1.16 -5.70
C PRO A 129 11.83 -1.27 -4.38
N MET A 130 11.89 -0.13 -3.69
CA MET A 130 12.57 -0.01 -2.41
C MET A 130 11.55 0.38 -1.35
N LEU A 131 11.55 -0.33 -0.23
CA LEU A 131 10.61 -0.12 0.87
C LEU A 131 11.18 -0.63 2.20
N GLY A 132 10.74 -0.02 3.29
CA GLY A 132 10.86 -0.63 4.61
C GLY A 132 9.87 -1.79 4.71
N VAL A 133 10.24 -2.84 5.45
CA VAL A 133 9.39 -4.02 5.61
C VAL A 133 9.17 -4.30 7.08
N ASP A 134 8.03 -4.92 7.40
CA ASP A 134 7.61 -5.14 8.78
C ASP A 134 8.17 -6.46 9.33
N VAL A 135 8.15 -7.51 8.51
CA VAL A 135 8.55 -8.87 8.90
C VAL A 135 9.37 -9.53 7.80
N VAL A 136 10.44 -10.22 8.19
CA VAL A 136 11.19 -11.14 7.32
C VAL A 136 11.21 -12.51 7.97
N ILE A 137 10.73 -13.52 7.25
CA ILE A 137 10.74 -14.90 7.69
C ILE A 137 11.78 -15.66 6.89
N ILE A 138 12.77 -16.22 7.57
CA ILE A 138 13.74 -17.13 6.98
C ILE A 138 13.06 -18.48 6.81
N ASN A 139 12.99 -18.97 5.56
CA ASN A 139 12.37 -20.24 5.23
C ASN A 139 13.41 -21.38 5.29
N ASP A 140 13.84 -21.74 6.50
CA ASP A 140 14.86 -22.75 6.78
C ASP A 140 14.28 -24.08 7.29
N ASN A 141 12.95 -24.18 7.41
CA ASN A 141 12.26 -25.41 7.73
C ASN A 141 12.07 -26.31 6.49
N GLU A 142 12.41 -27.59 6.62
CA GLU A 142 12.15 -28.59 5.59
C GLU A 142 10.66 -29.00 5.54
N GLU A 143 9.99 -28.90 6.68
CA GLU A 143 8.56 -29.18 6.81
C GLU A 143 7.74 -27.88 6.74
N TYR A 144 6.50 -27.98 6.29
CA TYR A 144 5.60 -26.83 6.25
C TYR A 144 5.31 -26.34 7.67
N GLN A 145 5.66 -25.08 7.96
CA GLN A 145 5.24 -24.37 9.15
C GLN A 145 4.13 -23.38 8.79
N GLY A 146 2.97 -23.51 9.44
CA GLY A 146 1.91 -22.52 9.31
C GLY A 146 2.33 -21.20 9.95
N LEU A 147 2.07 -20.11 9.23
CA LEU A 147 2.42 -18.74 9.58
C LEU A 147 1.31 -17.82 9.10
N MET A 148 0.98 -16.82 9.91
CA MET A 148 0.10 -15.71 9.55
C MET A 148 0.66 -14.40 10.10
N VAL A 149 0.58 -13.33 9.31
CA VAL A 149 0.86 -11.96 9.70
C VAL A 149 -0.37 -11.13 9.33
N SER A 150 -1.08 -10.61 10.32
CA SER A 150 -2.34 -9.87 10.13
C SER A 150 -2.68 -9.05 11.40
N LYS A 151 -3.58 -8.07 11.30
CA LYS A 151 -4.23 -7.47 12.46
C LYS A 151 -5.36 -8.34 12.95
N PHE A 152 -5.53 -8.36 14.26
CA PHE A 152 -6.57 -9.13 14.93
C PHE A 152 -7.48 -8.20 15.71
N ASP A 153 -8.79 -8.43 15.60
CA ASP A 153 -9.80 -7.69 16.33
C ASP A 153 -9.89 -8.10 17.82
N GLU A 154 -10.91 -7.62 18.52
CA GLU A 154 -11.15 -7.95 19.93
C GLU A 154 -11.43 -9.44 20.19
N ASP A 155 -11.95 -10.16 19.19
CA ASP A 155 -12.29 -11.58 19.24
C ASP A 155 -11.18 -12.49 18.69
N LEU A 156 -10.04 -11.89 18.33
CA LEU A 156 -8.90 -12.52 17.67
C LEU A 156 -9.26 -13.15 16.32
N LEU A 157 -10.17 -12.52 15.58
CA LEU A 157 -10.40 -12.74 14.16
C LEU A 157 -9.42 -11.84 13.37
N ASN A 158 -8.76 -12.40 12.36
CA ASN A 158 -7.86 -11.64 11.50
C ASN A 158 -8.62 -10.66 10.59
N ALA A 159 -7.92 -9.65 10.08
CA ALA A 159 -8.51 -8.62 9.22
C ALA A 159 -9.15 -9.17 7.94
N GLU A 160 -8.67 -10.30 7.42
CA GLU A 160 -9.25 -10.98 6.26
C GLU A 160 -10.56 -11.74 6.59
N GLY A 161 -10.91 -11.87 7.88
CA GLY A 161 -12.16 -12.47 8.33
C GLY A 161 -12.26 -13.99 8.17
N ASP A 162 -11.15 -14.67 7.84
CA ASP A 162 -11.12 -16.08 7.48
C ASP A 162 -10.47 -16.98 8.54
N MET A 163 -9.76 -16.41 9.52
CA MET A 163 -9.06 -17.15 10.56
C MET A 163 -9.19 -16.51 11.95
N VAL A 164 -9.48 -17.36 12.93
CA VAL A 164 -9.53 -17.01 14.34
C VAL A 164 -8.42 -17.75 15.10
N ILE A 165 -7.64 -17.02 15.89
CA ILE A 165 -6.65 -17.63 16.77
C ILE A 165 -7.22 -17.86 18.18
N ARG A 166 -6.86 -19.00 18.77
CA ARG A 166 -7.25 -19.42 20.12
C ARG A 166 -5.99 -19.83 20.89
N PRO A 167 -5.27 -18.88 21.51
CA PRO A 167 -4.11 -19.20 22.33
C PRO A 167 -4.46 -20.21 23.43
N SER A 168 -3.49 -21.07 23.74
CA SER A 168 -3.57 -22.07 24.81
C SER A 168 -2.52 -21.77 25.89
N ASP A 169 -2.54 -22.51 27.00
CA ASP A 169 -1.52 -22.38 28.06
C ASP A 169 -0.10 -22.69 27.57
N GLU A 170 0.05 -23.38 26.43
CA GLU A 170 1.34 -23.70 25.81
C GLU A 170 1.79 -22.66 24.78
N THR A 171 0.93 -21.69 24.44
CA THR A 171 1.25 -20.65 23.46
C THR A 171 2.29 -19.69 24.03
N VAL A 172 3.42 -19.54 23.35
CA VAL A 172 4.44 -18.56 23.71
C VAL A 172 4.05 -17.20 23.13
N ILE A 173 3.84 -16.21 23.98
CA ILE A 173 3.44 -14.85 23.57
C ILE A 173 4.56 -13.89 23.96
N VAL A 174 5.09 -13.16 22.97
CA VAL A 174 6.19 -12.20 23.18
C VAL A 174 6.00 -10.93 22.37
N ASP A 175 6.60 -9.83 22.80
CA ASP A 175 6.81 -8.63 21.95
C ASP A 175 8.02 -8.80 21.00
N LYS A 176 8.32 -7.77 20.21
CA LYS A 176 9.45 -7.77 19.27
C LYS A 176 10.83 -7.85 19.95
N GLU A 177 10.94 -7.45 21.21
CA GLU A 177 12.15 -7.56 22.03
C GLU A 177 12.28 -8.93 22.73
N GLY A 178 11.25 -9.78 22.62
CA GLY A 178 11.21 -11.09 23.26
C GLY A 178 10.72 -11.07 24.71
N ASN A 179 10.19 -9.96 25.21
CA ASN A 179 9.57 -9.91 26.52
C ASN A 179 8.24 -10.68 26.49
N LYS A 180 7.98 -11.42 27.57
CA LYS A 180 6.75 -12.21 27.67
C LYS A 180 5.53 -11.33 27.84
N LEU A 181 4.49 -11.62 27.06
CA LEU A 181 3.18 -11.02 27.14
C LEU A 181 2.12 -12.08 27.51
N SER A 182 0.89 -11.63 27.67
CA SER A 182 -0.28 -12.42 28.05
C SER A 182 -1.35 -12.39 26.97
N VAL A 183 -2.38 -13.23 27.09
CA VAL A 183 -3.47 -13.31 26.10
C VAL A 183 -4.26 -12.00 26.07
N GLU A 184 -4.31 -11.30 27.20
CA GLU A 184 -4.95 -10.01 27.40
C GLU A 184 -4.29 -8.89 26.58
N ASP A 185 -3.06 -9.08 26.11
CA ASP A 185 -2.30 -8.11 25.31
C ASP A 185 -2.50 -8.26 23.79
N LEU A 186 -3.26 -9.28 23.36
CA LEU A 186 -3.46 -9.62 21.94
C LEU A 186 -4.57 -8.84 21.20
N PRO A 187 -5.71 -8.47 21.83
CA PRO A 187 -6.81 -7.78 21.13
C PRO A 187 -6.39 -6.50 20.42
N ASN A 188 -6.88 -6.27 19.19
CA ASN A 188 -6.64 -5.06 18.39
C ASN A 188 -5.17 -4.81 18.02
N ARG A 189 -4.39 -5.89 17.81
CA ARG A 189 -2.96 -5.83 17.52
C ARG A 189 -2.61 -6.48 16.18
N ASP A 190 -1.52 -6.01 15.59
CA ASP A 190 -0.80 -6.70 14.53
C ASP A 190 0.00 -7.88 15.13
N LEU A 191 -0.22 -9.09 14.63
CA LEU A 191 0.37 -10.31 15.19
C LEU A 191 1.04 -11.16 14.12
N ILE A 192 2.16 -11.79 14.51
CA ILE A 192 2.79 -12.89 13.78
C ILE A 192 2.47 -14.18 14.52
N ALA A 193 1.67 -15.06 13.93
CA ALA A 193 1.22 -16.31 14.56
C ALA A 193 1.77 -17.53 13.82
N PHE A 194 2.54 -18.36 14.54
CA PHE A 194 2.98 -19.67 14.06
C PHE A 194 2.03 -20.77 14.55
N PHE A 195 1.61 -21.65 13.66
CA PHE A 195 0.67 -22.73 13.97
C PHE A 195 0.86 -23.96 13.10
N ASP A 196 0.29 -25.10 13.53
CA ASP A 196 0.40 -26.36 12.80
C ASP A 196 -0.95 -26.84 12.23
N ILE A 197 -2.03 -26.63 12.99
CA ILE A 197 -3.32 -27.28 12.74
C ILE A 197 -4.41 -26.22 12.70
N VAL A 198 -5.14 -26.18 11.59
CA VAL A 198 -6.35 -25.37 11.44
C VAL A 198 -7.57 -26.29 11.42
N ARG A 199 -8.59 -25.95 12.21
CA ARG A 199 -9.89 -26.64 12.20
C ARG A 199 -10.68 -26.25 10.95
N THR A 200 -11.33 -27.24 10.35
CA THR A 200 -12.15 -27.08 9.15
C THR A 200 -13.52 -26.48 9.50
N SER A 201 -13.53 -25.19 9.83
CA SER A 201 -14.71 -24.33 10.00
C SER A 201 -14.53 -23.05 9.17
N TYR A 202 -15.57 -22.21 9.09
CA TYR A 202 -15.45 -20.85 8.57
C TYR A 202 -16.01 -19.86 9.60
N PRO A 203 -15.19 -18.92 10.13
CA PRO A 203 -13.74 -18.82 9.92
C PRO A 203 -13.00 -20.08 10.42
N GLY A 204 -11.83 -20.35 9.85
CA GLY A 204 -10.91 -21.38 10.31
C GLY A 204 -10.44 -21.06 11.73
N GLN A 205 -10.11 -22.08 12.53
CA GLN A 205 -9.65 -21.85 13.90
C GLN A 205 -8.33 -22.57 14.15
N THR A 206 -7.38 -21.88 14.76
CA THR A 206 -6.07 -22.45 15.09
C THR A 206 -5.68 -22.13 16.53
N SER A 207 -4.78 -22.96 17.10
CA SER A 207 -4.12 -22.69 18.37
C SER A 207 -2.65 -22.42 18.07
N PRO A 208 -2.20 -21.15 18.11
CA PRO A 208 -0.81 -20.82 17.80
C PRO A 208 0.17 -21.45 18.79
N LYS A 209 1.35 -21.86 18.29
CA LYS A 209 2.50 -22.25 19.10
C LYS A 209 3.23 -21.03 19.65
N LYS A 210 3.40 -20.02 18.80
CA LYS A 210 4.04 -18.76 19.13
C LYS A 210 3.28 -17.60 18.50
N ILE A 211 3.14 -16.54 19.27
CA ILE A 211 2.62 -15.25 18.82
C ILE A 211 3.70 -14.21 19.14
N VAL A 212 4.12 -13.49 18.11
CA VAL A 212 4.90 -12.26 18.28
C VAL A 212 3.95 -11.09 18.07
N VAL A 213 3.76 -10.30 19.12
CA VAL A 213 3.00 -9.05 19.06
C VAL A 213 3.90 -8.03 18.39
N MET A 214 3.48 -7.58 17.21
CA MET A 214 4.21 -6.54 16.51
C MET A 214 4.10 -5.24 17.31
N PRO A 215 5.11 -4.35 17.25
CA PRO A 215 4.92 -3.02 17.80
C PRO A 215 3.64 -2.45 17.20
N GLU A 216 2.92 -1.62 17.94
CA GLU A 216 1.95 -0.77 17.26
C GLU A 216 2.75 -0.13 16.17
N ARG A 217 2.22 -0.16 14.94
CA ARG A 217 2.63 0.88 14.04
C ARG A 217 2.47 2.12 14.91
N GLU A 218 3.56 2.86 15.08
CA GLU A 218 3.36 4.30 15.06
C GLU A 218 2.60 4.40 13.77
N ASP A 219 1.27 4.48 13.86
CA ASP A 219 0.51 5.08 12.82
C ASP A 219 1.44 6.25 12.48
N GLN A 220 1.67 6.47 11.20
CA GLN A 220 1.54 7.87 10.90
C GLN A 220 0.11 8.16 11.33
N VAL A 221 -0.05 8.46 12.62
CA VAL A 221 -0.87 9.51 13.07
C VAL A 221 -0.37 10.61 12.12
N ILE A 222 -1.03 10.72 10.97
CA ILE A 222 -2.06 11.73 10.86
C ILE A 222 -2.67 11.73 12.25
N GLU A 223 -2.03 12.47 13.17
CA GLU A 223 -2.60 12.79 14.47
C GLU A 223 -4.06 12.94 14.17
N GLU A 224 -4.98 12.25 14.86
CA GLU A 224 -6.36 12.70 14.84
C GLU A 224 -6.26 14.21 14.94
N ALA A 225 -6.50 14.88 13.82
CA ALA A 225 -5.79 16.12 13.59
C ALA A 225 -6.27 17.01 14.71
N ILE A 226 -5.35 17.43 15.58
CA ILE A 226 -5.54 18.71 16.21
C ILE A 226 -5.41 19.63 15.00
N VAL A 227 -6.53 19.82 14.29
CA VAL A 227 -6.63 20.65 13.11
C VAL A 227 -6.29 22.02 13.63
N ASN A 228 -5.02 22.38 13.52
CA ASN A 228 -4.57 23.68 13.91
C ASN A 228 -4.94 24.59 12.75
N GLU A 229 -5.70 25.62 13.06
CA GLU A 229 -6.06 26.63 12.07
C GLU A 229 -5.24 27.89 12.29
N PHE A 230 -4.69 28.40 11.19
CA PHE A 230 -4.07 29.72 11.15
C PHE A 230 -4.75 30.57 10.08
N ILE A 231 -5.25 31.74 10.48
CA ILE A 231 -5.83 32.70 9.55
C ILE A 231 -4.76 33.72 9.15
N LEU A 232 -4.26 33.62 7.93
CA LEU A 232 -3.43 34.64 7.30
C LEU A 232 -4.33 35.76 6.77
N LYS A 233 -4.38 36.87 7.50
CA LYS A 233 -5.18 38.05 7.10
C LYS A 233 -4.73 38.60 5.75
N SER A 234 -5.70 39.06 4.96
CA SER A 234 -5.50 39.61 3.61
C SER A 234 -4.51 40.78 3.56
N GLU A 235 -4.38 41.56 4.63
CA GLU A 235 -3.39 42.65 4.75
C GLU A 235 -1.92 42.21 4.64
N PHE A 236 -1.65 40.92 4.90
CA PHE A 236 -0.32 40.33 4.75
C PHE A 236 -0.06 39.74 3.36
N ILE A 237 -1.10 39.62 2.52
CA ILE A 237 -1.01 39.00 1.20
C ILE A 237 -0.76 40.10 0.18
N LYS A 238 0.28 39.93 -0.65
CA LYS A 238 0.63 40.86 -1.72
C LYS A 238 0.28 40.23 -3.07
N GLU A 239 -0.48 40.92 -3.90
CA GLU A 239 -0.68 40.49 -5.28
C GLU A 239 0.43 41.05 -6.17
N ILE A 240 1.17 40.15 -6.83
CA ILE A 240 2.28 40.52 -7.72
C ILE A 240 2.09 39.78 -9.04
N MET A 241 1.84 40.54 -10.12
CA MET A 241 1.59 39.97 -11.45
C MET A 241 0.42 38.95 -11.46
N GLY A 242 -0.62 39.19 -10.67
CA GLY A 242 -1.78 38.29 -10.55
C GLY A 242 -1.53 37.06 -9.67
N ILE A 243 -0.38 36.97 -9.00
CA ILE A 243 -0.04 35.87 -8.09
C ILE A 243 -0.10 36.39 -6.66
N GLN A 244 -0.86 35.69 -5.81
CA GLN A 244 -0.90 35.98 -4.37
C GLN A 244 0.41 35.51 -3.73
N MET A 245 1.09 36.45 -3.07
CA MET A 245 2.36 36.23 -2.41
C MET A 245 2.19 36.41 -0.90
N ILE A 246 2.68 35.45 -0.14
CA ILE A 246 2.51 35.35 1.32
C ILE A 246 3.85 35.50 2.04
N PRO A 247 3.88 36.03 3.28
CA PRO A 247 5.10 36.18 4.06
C PRO A 247 5.58 34.83 4.60
N LEU A 248 6.69 34.32 4.04
CA LEU A 248 7.21 32.98 4.30
C LEU A 248 7.44 32.70 5.79
N ARG A 249 8.06 33.65 6.51
CA ARG A 249 8.37 33.48 7.94
C ARG A 249 7.12 33.39 8.79
N LEU A 250 6.17 34.31 8.60
CA LEU A 250 4.93 34.34 9.38
C LEU A 250 4.14 33.04 9.20
N VAL A 251 4.00 32.59 7.95
CA VAL A 251 3.28 31.35 7.65
C VAL A 251 4.05 30.14 8.18
N GLY A 252 5.34 30.02 7.88
CA GLY A 252 6.18 28.91 8.36
C GLY A 252 6.19 28.77 9.89
N GLU A 253 6.45 29.87 10.61
CA GLU A 253 6.48 29.85 12.09
C GLU A 253 5.10 29.55 12.69
N SER A 254 4.01 30.02 12.07
CA SER A 254 2.65 29.69 12.53
C SER A 254 2.33 28.21 12.37
N LEU A 255 2.87 27.56 11.34
CA LEU A 255 2.74 26.12 11.08
C LEU A 255 3.73 25.26 11.90
N GLY A 256 4.51 25.89 12.79
CA GLY A 256 5.48 25.21 13.67
C GLY A 256 6.87 25.01 13.06
N TYR A 257 7.21 25.66 11.94
CA TYR A 257 8.56 25.62 11.38
C TYR A 257 9.49 26.64 12.04
N GLU A 258 10.71 26.23 12.32
CA GLU A 258 11.82 27.15 12.56
C GLU A 258 12.33 27.71 11.24
N VAL A 259 12.35 29.04 11.11
CA VAL A 259 12.75 29.72 9.86
C VAL A 259 14.09 30.44 10.04
N SER A 260 15.13 29.93 9.37
CA SER A 260 16.48 30.52 9.38
C SER A 260 16.81 31.20 8.05
N TRP A 261 17.79 32.11 8.06
CA TRP A 261 18.21 32.85 6.87
C TRP A 261 19.71 32.72 6.62
N LYS A 262 20.07 32.33 5.39
CA LYS A 262 21.45 32.24 4.90
C LYS A 262 21.73 33.41 3.96
N GLN A 263 22.47 34.40 4.47
CA GLN A 263 22.76 35.64 3.75
C GLN A 263 23.59 35.42 2.48
N GLU A 264 24.56 34.51 2.52
CA GLU A 264 25.50 34.28 1.40
C GLU A 264 24.78 33.79 0.14
N THR A 265 23.82 32.88 0.32
CA THR A 265 23.06 32.25 -0.77
C THR A 265 21.71 32.92 -1.00
N LYS A 266 21.32 33.87 -0.15
CA LYS A 266 19.98 34.47 -0.12
C LYS A 266 18.87 33.42 -0.02
N THR A 267 19.04 32.50 0.93
CA THR A 267 18.15 31.34 1.13
C THR A 267 17.50 31.39 2.50
N ALA A 268 16.19 31.21 2.55
CA ALA A 268 15.46 30.92 3.78
C ALA A 268 15.30 29.40 3.92
N GLU A 269 15.60 28.85 5.10
CA GLU A 269 15.41 27.43 5.40
C GLU A 269 14.34 27.27 6.47
N LEU A 270 13.46 26.29 6.28
CA LEU A 270 12.35 25.96 7.16
C LEU A 270 12.55 24.52 7.66
N VAL A 271 12.49 24.33 8.98
CA VAL A 271 12.66 23.02 9.64
C VAL A 271 11.49 22.77 10.59
N ARG A 272 10.84 21.60 10.49
CA ARG A 272 9.84 21.12 11.46
C ARG A 272 10.00 19.61 11.63
N GLY A 273 10.56 19.18 12.76
CA GLY A 273 10.90 17.77 12.98
C GLY A 273 11.79 17.22 11.83
N PRO A 274 11.38 16.15 11.13
CA PRO A 274 12.12 15.60 9.99
C PRO A 274 11.93 16.38 8.68
N GLN A 275 10.99 17.32 8.62
CA GLN A 275 10.70 18.09 7.40
C GLN A 275 11.68 19.25 7.26
N TRP A 276 12.35 19.32 6.09
CA TRP A 276 13.23 20.42 5.72
C TRP A 276 12.89 20.92 4.31
N THR A 277 12.79 22.24 4.15
CA THR A 277 12.72 22.89 2.84
C THR A 277 13.55 24.17 2.82
N ALA A 278 13.95 24.58 1.62
CA ALA A 278 14.74 25.78 1.39
C ALA A 278 14.20 26.57 0.20
N VAL A 279 14.16 27.89 0.38
CA VAL A 279 13.59 28.85 -0.54
C VAL A 279 14.65 29.90 -0.87
N THR A 280 15.06 29.98 -2.14
CA THR A 280 16.12 30.92 -2.59
C THR A 280 15.53 32.08 -3.36
N ILE A 281 15.89 33.31 -2.99
CA ILE A 281 15.36 34.53 -3.62
C ILE A 281 15.66 34.53 -5.13
N GLY A 282 14.62 34.79 -5.93
CA GLY A 282 14.72 34.88 -7.39
C GLY A 282 14.78 33.53 -8.13
N GLN A 283 14.64 32.39 -7.42
CA GLN A 283 14.61 31.07 -8.03
C GLN A 283 13.24 30.40 -7.84
N ASP A 284 12.51 30.20 -8.95
CA ASP A 284 11.27 29.42 -8.98
C ASP A 284 11.61 27.92 -9.03
N ASN A 285 12.27 27.43 -7.98
CA ASN A 285 12.62 26.02 -7.77
C ASN A 285 12.55 25.77 -6.26
N TYR A 286 11.46 25.17 -5.80
CA TYR A 286 11.18 24.91 -4.39
C TYR A 286 11.47 23.44 -4.07
N ASN A 287 12.03 23.18 -2.89
CA ASN A 287 12.39 21.82 -2.47
C ASN A 287 11.23 21.17 -1.71
N PHE A 288 10.78 20.00 -2.14
CA PHE A 288 9.86 19.14 -1.37
C PHE A 288 10.27 17.68 -1.54
N ALA A 289 10.46 16.95 -0.43
CA ALA A 289 10.82 15.53 -0.45
C ALA A 289 11.98 15.17 -1.41
N ARG A 290 13.03 16.01 -1.47
CA ARG A 290 14.19 15.90 -2.39
C ARG A 290 13.89 16.10 -3.88
N MET A 291 12.69 16.56 -4.24
CA MET A 291 12.31 17.01 -5.59
C MET A 291 12.29 18.53 -5.70
N LEU A 292 12.59 19.04 -6.90
CA LEU A 292 12.44 20.45 -7.25
C LEU A 292 11.10 20.68 -7.95
N ILE A 293 10.26 21.55 -7.38
CA ILE A 293 8.95 21.92 -7.91
C ILE A 293 8.98 23.39 -8.34
N LYS A 294 8.32 23.71 -9.45
CA LYS A 294 8.10 25.09 -9.90
C LYS A 294 6.68 25.52 -9.53
N LEU A 295 6.54 26.67 -8.89
CA LEU A 295 5.24 27.21 -8.46
C LEU A 295 4.75 28.33 -9.39
N GLY A 296 5.52 28.66 -10.44
CA GLY A 296 5.17 29.68 -11.41
C GLY A 296 5.58 31.10 -11.00
N ALA A 297 6.14 31.26 -9.79
CA ALA A 297 6.73 32.51 -9.33
C ALA A 297 7.87 32.27 -8.35
N ALA A 298 8.94 33.02 -8.53
CA ALA A 298 10.10 32.97 -7.65
C ALA A 298 9.86 33.73 -6.33
N PRO A 299 10.53 33.34 -5.23
CA PRO A 299 10.50 34.08 -3.98
C PRO A 299 11.06 35.49 -4.14
N GLN A 300 10.43 36.46 -3.48
CA GLN A 300 10.82 37.86 -3.56
C GLN A 300 11.12 38.45 -2.18
N LEU A 301 12.11 39.31 -2.11
CA LEU A 301 12.41 40.07 -0.90
C LEU A 301 11.75 41.46 -1.01
N ILE A 302 10.74 41.72 -0.20
CA ILE A 302 9.94 42.97 -0.23
C ILE A 302 9.87 43.52 1.18
N ASP A 303 10.29 44.78 1.37
CA ASP A 303 10.34 45.43 2.69
C ASP A 303 11.09 44.58 3.74
N SER A 304 12.21 43.99 3.31
CA SER A 304 13.04 43.07 4.12
C SER A 304 12.32 41.81 4.60
N ARG A 305 11.23 41.40 3.93
CA ARG A 305 10.52 40.15 4.18
C ARG A 305 10.52 39.28 2.94
N THR A 306 10.73 37.98 3.13
CA THR A 306 10.63 36.99 2.05
C THR A 306 9.16 36.67 1.80
N TYR A 307 8.73 36.86 0.56
CA TYR A 307 7.43 36.48 0.06
C TYR A 307 7.54 35.32 -0.92
N VAL A 308 6.63 34.37 -0.82
CA VAL A 308 6.51 33.20 -1.72
C VAL A 308 5.09 33.12 -2.28
N PRO A 309 4.85 32.42 -3.40
CA PRO A 309 3.50 32.17 -3.90
C PRO A 309 2.63 31.49 -2.85
N ALA A 310 1.35 31.82 -2.79
CA ALA A 310 0.41 31.19 -1.84
C ALA A 310 0.34 29.67 -2.00
N THR A 311 0.48 29.18 -3.24
CA THR A 311 0.56 27.74 -3.58
C THR A 311 1.72 27.02 -2.89
N PHE A 312 2.70 27.74 -2.35
CA PHE A 312 3.75 27.15 -1.51
C PHE A 312 3.18 26.41 -0.29
N ILE A 313 2.05 26.86 0.26
CA ILE A 313 1.40 26.24 1.42
C ILE A 313 0.96 24.80 1.07
N GLU A 314 0.20 24.66 -0.02
CA GLU A 314 -0.35 23.36 -0.44
C GLU A 314 0.73 22.47 -1.07
N GLU A 315 1.57 23.03 -1.94
CA GLU A 315 2.50 22.24 -2.75
C GLU A 315 3.77 21.83 -1.99
N VAL A 316 4.23 22.66 -1.06
CA VAL A 316 5.51 22.44 -0.35
C VAL A 316 5.30 22.16 1.13
N LEU A 317 4.43 22.90 1.82
CA LEU A 317 4.17 22.66 3.25
C LEU A 317 3.12 21.57 3.48
N LYS A 318 2.38 21.15 2.42
CA LYS A 318 1.33 20.13 2.46
C LYS A 318 0.22 20.44 3.47
N ALA A 319 -0.11 21.73 3.61
CA ALA A 319 -1.24 22.21 4.40
C ALA A 319 -2.42 22.62 3.49
N GLU A 320 -3.64 22.43 3.96
CA GLU A 320 -4.87 22.78 3.23
C GLU A 320 -5.15 24.29 3.36
N VAL A 321 -5.65 24.90 2.27
CA VAL A 321 -5.95 26.33 2.22
C VAL A 321 -7.40 26.56 1.79
N GLU A 322 -8.15 27.23 2.65
CA GLU A 322 -9.48 27.76 2.34
C GLU A 322 -9.43 29.28 2.16
N VAL A 323 -9.96 29.78 1.04
CA VAL A 323 -10.11 31.23 0.82
C VAL A 323 -11.33 31.72 1.59
N ILE A 324 -11.13 32.67 2.50
CA ILE A 324 -12.18 33.29 3.30
C ILE A 324 -12.21 34.81 3.10
N ALA A 325 -13.29 35.47 3.52
CA ALA A 325 -13.45 36.92 3.35
C ALA A 325 -12.31 37.75 3.97
N GLU A 326 -11.69 37.22 5.03
CA GLU A 326 -10.66 37.89 5.82
C GLU A 326 -9.22 37.58 5.34
N GLY A 327 -9.04 36.62 4.41
CA GLY A 327 -7.73 36.17 3.96
C GLY A 327 -7.70 34.68 3.59
N LEU A 328 -6.66 33.97 4.03
CA LEU A 328 -6.51 32.53 3.84
C LEU A 328 -6.59 31.82 5.18
N LYS A 329 -7.46 30.83 5.30
CA LYS A 329 -7.47 29.88 6.42
C LYS A 329 -6.60 28.70 6.04
N ILE A 330 -5.59 28.42 6.86
CA ILE A 330 -4.62 27.35 6.66
C ILE A 330 -4.87 26.28 7.72
N ILE A 331 -5.08 25.05 7.28
CA ILE A 331 -5.38 23.85 8.09
C ILE A 331 -4.17 22.92 7.96
N TYR A 332 -3.51 22.58 9.08
CA TYR A 332 -2.19 21.94 9.05
C TYR A 332 -1.89 21.00 10.22
#